data_AF-A0A9W9SVU2-F1
#
_entry.id   AF-A0A9W9SVU2-F1
#
_cell.length_a   1.000
_cell.length_b   1.000
_cell.length_c   1.000
_cell.angle_alpha   90.00
_cell.angle_beta   90.00
_cell.angle_gamma   90.00
#
_symmetry.space_group_name_H-M   'P 1'
#
loop_
_entity.id
_entity.type
_entity.pdbx_description
1 polymer ?
#
loop_
_entity_poly.entity_id
_entity_poly.type
_entity_poly.pdbx_seq_one_letter_code
_entity_poly.pdbx_strand_id
1 'polypeptide(L)'
;MSNETSSQPDFLRPVEHENNPGLTEDTFTDLPTYDFLLTGITREGHQKNNSVTFDPVGLQLPWPSSFPAARQCKYWLEAETEYVVETQRSGSCESTITEVIVRCWPEILANPQAFYAHSGDWCVKLALEILAANAQGPDLIRAFLSWMNFTKLQAREGFISLREYLDYRAGNIGQDYIFSCTRFSENIQLSNIEQNALEDLIKLSTDHIIFVNDYFSYEREIQESRRHCSPCLNAIKYIEDTLSIETSLAKNVALHLLQALESQICEEFEKLQDSGALNLSQVSLA
;
A
#
# COMPACT_ATOMS: atom_id res chain seq x y z
N MET A 1 -40.64 2.97 9.88
CA MET A 1 -39.70 4.10 9.77
C MET A 1 -38.62 3.65 8.82
N SER A 2 -38.59 4.27 7.65
CA SER A 2 -37.70 3.93 6.54
C SER A 2 -36.27 4.32 6.89
N ASN A 3 -35.34 3.35 6.82
CA ASN A 3 -33.91 3.59 6.86
C ASN A 3 -33.56 4.41 5.62
N GLU A 4 -33.21 5.68 5.81
CA GLU A 4 -32.46 6.44 4.82
C GLU A 4 -31.06 5.83 4.78
N THR A 5 -30.83 4.91 3.85
CA THR A 5 -29.48 4.55 3.43
C THR A 5 -28.84 5.83 2.88
N SER A 6 -27.85 6.36 3.60
CA SER A 6 -26.92 7.34 3.07
C SER A 6 -26.46 6.86 1.70
N SER A 7 -26.92 7.51 0.63
CA SER A 7 -26.61 7.10 -0.73
C SER A 7 -25.16 7.45 -1.01
N GLN A 8 -24.31 6.44 -1.13
CA GLN A 8 -22.94 6.61 -1.59
C GLN A 8 -22.96 7.36 -2.96
N PRO A 9 -22.11 8.37 -3.16
CA PRO A 9 -22.04 9.07 -4.44
C PRO A 9 -21.78 8.11 -5.62
N ASP A 10 -22.51 8.25 -6.73
CA ASP A 10 -22.50 7.37 -7.90
C ASP A 10 -21.11 7.13 -8.54
N PHE A 11 -20.11 7.95 -8.20
CA PHE A 11 -18.74 7.84 -8.72
C PHE A 11 -17.79 7.04 -7.81
N LEU A 12 -18.18 6.77 -6.57
CA LEU A 12 -17.38 5.93 -5.67
C LEU A 12 -17.60 4.45 -5.98
N ARG A 13 -16.58 3.64 -5.74
CA ARG A 13 -16.68 2.19 -5.87
C ARG A 13 -17.59 1.71 -4.74
N PRO A 14 -18.66 0.92 -5.03
CA PRO A 14 -19.55 0.43 -4.00
C PRO A 14 -18.79 -0.30 -2.89
N VAL A 15 -19.11 0.02 -1.63
CA VAL A 15 -18.58 -0.72 -0.48
C VAL A 15 -19.47 -1.93 -0.23
N GLU A 16 -18.97 -3.12 -0.56
CA GLU A 16 -19.73 -4.38 -0.45
C GLU A 16 -19.51 -5.12 0.87
N HIS A 17 -18.41 -4.81 1.56
CA HIS A 17 -17.97 -5.52 2.75
C HIS A 17 -17.42 -4.55 3.81
N GLU A 18 -17.66 -4.91 5.06
CA GLU A 18 -17.13 -4.24 6.24
C GLU A 18 -16.38 -5.27 7.08
N ASN A 19 -15.11 -5.02 7.36
CA ASN A 19 -14.30 -5.86 8.25
C ASN A 19 -13.98 -5.09 9.53
N ASN A 20 -14.60 -5.48 10.64
CA ASN A 20 -14.29 -4.97 11.96
C ASN A 20 -13.69 -6.10 12.82
N PRO A 21 -12.34 -6.25 12.85
CA PRO A 21 -11.68 -7.36 13.55
C PRO A 21 -11.64 -7.19 15.09
N GLY A 22 -12.65 -6.54 15.67
CA GLY A 22 -12.83 -6.36 17.11
C GLY A 22 -12.39 -5.01 17.66
N LEU A 23 -12.51 -3.94 16.87
CA LEU A 23 -12.19 -2.58 17.30
C LEU A 23 -13.26 -2.09 18.30
N THR A 24 -12.82 -1.64 19.48
CA THR A 24 -13.67 -0.89 20.41
C THR A 24 -13.71 0.57 19.99
N GLU A 25 -14.86 1.25 20.15
CA GLU A 25 -15.14 2.62 19.68
C GLU A 25 -14.26 3.74 20.27
N ASP A 26 -13.19 3.42 21.00
CA ASP A 26 -12.35 4.39 21.70
C ASP A 26 -11.22 4.96 20.81
N THR A 27 -11.49 6.18 20.35
CA THR A 27 -10.61 7.37 20.24
C THR A 27 -9.27 7.22 19.52
N PHE A 28 -9.32 7.19 18.19
CA PHE A 28 -8.28 7.87 17.43
C PHE A 28 -8.53 9.38 17.55
N THR A 29 -7.51 10.14 17.95
CA THR A 29 -7.59 11.61 17.98
C THR A 29 -7.32 12.17 16.60
N ASP A 30 -8.20 13.04 16.13
CA ASP A 30 -7.99 13.79 14.89
C ASP A 30 -6.68 14.59 14.97
N LEU A 31 -5.84 14.45 13.95
CA LEU A 31 -4.59 15.18 13.80
C LEU A 31 -4.79 16.31 12.77
N PRO A 32 -4.78 17.60 13.17
CA PRO A 32 -5.07 18.74 12.28
C PRO A 32 -4.17 18.84 11.05
N THR A 33 -2.97 18.26 11.13
CA THR A 33 -1.98 18.26 10.06
C THR A 33 -2.52 17.61 8.79
N TYR A 34 -3.46 16.67 8.92
CA TYR A 34 -4.06 15.92 7.82
C TYR A 34 -5.35 16.51 7.26
N ASP A 35 -5.75 17.72 7.66
CA ASP A 35 -6.96 18.40 7.13
C ASP A 35 -6.96 18.51 5.58
N PHE A 36 -5.77 18.53 4.96
CA PHE A 36 -5.65 18.55 3.50
C PHE A 36 -6.24 17.28 2.85
N LEU A 37 -6.25 16.14 3.55
CA LEU A 37 -6.87 14.91 3.06
C LEU A 37 -8.39 15.08 2.86
N LEU A 38 -9.07 15.82 3.74
CA LEU A 38 -10.51 16.11 3.66
C LEU A 38 -10.87 16.96 2.44
N THR A 39 -10.03 17.94 2.11
CA THR A 39 -10.30 18.83 0.97
C THR A 39 -9.89 18.21 -0.37
N GLY A 40 -8.95 17.27 -0.31
CA GLY A 40 -8.30 16.71 -1.49
C GLY A 40 -7.43 17.71 -2.27
N ILE A 41 -7.20 18.89 -1.69
CA ILE A 41 -6.36 19.98 -2.19
C ILE A 41 -5.08 19.97 -1.35
N THR A 42 -3.91 19.93 -1.98
CA THR A 42 -2.64 20.02 -1.24
C THR A 42 -2.51 21.40 -0.58
N ARG A 43 -1.63 21.54 0.42
CA ARG A 43 -1.38 22.85 1.05
C ARG A 43 -0.90 23.91 0.04
N GLU A 44 -0.29 23.52 -1.09
CA GLU A 44 0.06 24.46 -2.17
C GLU A 44 -1.09 24.76 -3.15
N GLY A 45 -2.29 24.26 -2.89
CA GLY A 45 -3.47 24.51 -3.72
C GLY A 45 -3.62 23.58 -4.92
N HIS A 46 -2.81 22.51 -5.02
CA HIS A 46 -2.94 21.56 -6.14
C HIS A 46 -4.10 20.60 -5.89
N GLN A 47 -5.05 20.58 -6.82
CA GLN A 47 -6.14 19.62 -6.80
C GLN A 47 -5.71 18.33 -7.51
N LYS A 48 -5.79 17.19 -6.80
CA LYS A 48 -5.53 15.87 -7.38
C LYS A 48 -6.76 15.42 -8.18
N ASN A 49 -6.77 15.76 -9.47
CA ASN A 49 -7.93 15.61 -10.36
C ASN A 49 -8.29 14.16 -10.72
N ASN A 50 -7.37 13.21 -10.55
CA ASN A 50 -7.57 11.80 -10.90
C ASN A 50 -8.15 10.95 -9.76
N SER A 51 -8.41 11.57 -8.61
CA SER A 51 -9.01 10.90 -7.46
C SER A 51 -10.10 11.74 -6.82
N VAL A 52 -10.90 11.09 -5.98
CA VAL A 52 -11.94 11.70 -5.16
C VAL A 52 -11.63 11.42 -3.70
N THR A 53 -11.82 12.42 -2.85
CA THR A 53 -11.78 12.23 -1.40
C THR A 53 -13.13 11.70 -0.93
N PHE A 54 -13.12 10.78 0.03
CA PHE A 54 -14.31 10.40 0.79
C PHE A 54 -13.99 10.31 2.28
N ASP A 55 -15.01 10.58 3.10
CA ASP A 55 -14.98 10.50 4.56
C ASP A 55 -15.55 9.13 4.99
N PRO A 56 -14.70 8.19 5.45
CA PRO A 56 -15.16 6.86 5.86
C PRO A 56 -16.09 6.90 7.07
N VAL A 57 -15.85 7.81 8.02
CA VAL A 57 -16.66 7.96 9.23
C VAL A 57 -18.03 8.52 8.88
N GLY A 58 -18.08 9.52 7.99
CA GLY A 58 -19.33 10.06 7.43
C GLY A 58 -20.14 9.02 6.64
N LEU A 59 -19.49 8.00 6.09
CA LEU A 59 -20.11 6.83 5.45
C LEU A 59 -20.46 5.70 6.43
N GLN A 60 -20.26 5.89 7.74
CA GLN A 60 -20.52 4.90 8.80
C GLN A 60 -19.65 3.63 8.67
N LEU A 61 -18.44 3.75 8.09
CA LEU A 61 -17.49 2.65 8.01
C LEU A 61 -16.59 2.63 9.25
N PRO A 62 -16.19 1.45 9.76
CA PRO A 62 -15.15 1.34 10.77
C PRO A 62 -13.84 1.96 10.27
N TRP A 63 -13.31 2.90 11.04
CA TRP A 63 -12.14 3.67 10.65
C TRP A 63 -11.14 3.81 11.80
N PRO A 64 -10.33 2.76 12.08
CA PRO A 64 -9.34 2.79 13.15
C PRO A 64 -8.07 3.53 12.71
N SER A 65 -8.21 4.81 12.39
CA SER A 65 -7.12 5.67 11.97
C SER A 65 -7.42 7.13 12.31
N SER A 66 -6.39 7.89 12.64
CA SER A 66 -6.45 9.35 12.82
C SER A 66 -6.41 10.11 11.49
N PHE A 67 -6.19 9.43 10.36
CA PHE A 67 -6.33 10.05 9.05
C PHE A 67 -7.80 10.38 8.78
N PRO A 68 -8.16 11.64 8.52
CA PRO A 68 -9.56 12.06 8.50
C PRO A 68 -10.31 11.68 7.21
N ALA A 69 -9.59 11.20 6.19
CA ALA A 69 -10.17 10.88 4.89
C ALA A 69 -9.34 9.85 4.13
N ALA A 70 -9.97 9.24 3.14
CA ALA A 70 -9.32 8.39 2.16
C ALA A 70 -9.56 8.93 0.74
N ARG A 71 -8.78 8.43 -0.22
CA ARG A 71 -8.91 8.82 -1.63
C ARG A 71 -9.12 7.59 -2.51
N GLN A 72 -9.97 7.74 -3.52
CA GLN A 72 -10.23 6.71 -4.52
C GLN A 72 -9.91 7.21 -5.93
N CYS A 73 -9.25 6.39 -6.75
CA CYS A 73 -9.05 6.69 -8.17
C CYS A 73 -10.42 6.82 -8.89
N LYS A 74 -10.54 7.81 -9.79
CA LYS A 74 -11.74 8.00 -10.62
C LYS A 74 -11.88 6.94 -11.71
N TYR A 75 -10.76 6.40 -12.21
CA TYR A 75 -10.70 5.47 -13.33
C TYR A 75 -10.67 3.99 -12.88
N TRP A 76 -11.22 3.72 -11.69
CA TRP A 76 -11.16 2.39 -11.09
C TRP A 76 -11.92 1.35 -11.91
N LEU A 77 -13.03 1.74 -12.53
CA LEU A 77 -13.88 0.87 -13.32
C LEU A 77 -13.20 0.47 -14.64
N GLU A 78 -12.55 1.42 -15.31
CA GLU A 78 -11.77 1.18 -16.52
C GLU A 78 -10.59 0.25 -16.23
N ALA A 79 -9.86 0.49 -15.14
CA ALA A 79 -8.74 -0.36 -14.73
C ALA A 79 -9.18 -1.79 -14.40
N GLU A 80 -10.30 -1.95 -13.68
CA GLU A 80 -10.86 -3.27 -13.36
C GLU A 80 -11.37 -4.00 -14.60
N THR A 81 -12.02 -3.28 -15.52
CA THR A 81 -12.51 -3.85 -16.79
C THR A 81 -11.36 -4.39 -17.63
N GLU A 82 -10.28 -3.61 -17.81
CA GLU A 82 -9.10 -4.06 -18.56
C GLU A 82 -8.45 -5.29 -17.89
N TYR A 83 -8.33 -5.28 -16.55
CA TYR A 83 -7.80 -6.42 -15.80
C TYR A 83 -8.62 -7.71 -15.98
N VAL A 84 -9.96 -7.61 -15.91
CA VAL A 84 -10.85 -8.76 -16.11
C VAL A 84 -10.75 -9.30 -17.53
N VAL A 85 -10.66 -8.42 -18.54
CA VAL A 85 -10.51 -8.83 -19.94
C VAL A 85 -9.19 -9.60 -20.15
N GLU A 86 -8.09 -9.11 -19.60
CA GLU A 86 -6.78 -9.75 -19.79
C GLU A 86 -6.60 -11.04 -18.98
N THR A 87 -7.16 -11.11 -17.77
CA THR A 87 -7.18 -12.36 -16.97
C THR A 87 -7.99 -13.46 -17.66
N GLN A 88 -9.13 -13.12 -18.28
CA GLN A 88 -9.94 -14.08 -19.05
C GLN A 88 -9.25 -14.53 -20.34
N ARG A 89 -8.56 -13.62 -21.04
CA ARG A 89 -7.78 -13.95 -22.26
C ARG A 89 -6.61 -14.88 -22.01
N SER A 90 -6.04 -14.81 -20.81
CA SER A 90 -4.89 -15.63 -20.41
C SER A 90 -5.19 -17.14 -20.35
N GLY A 91 -6.46 -17.54 -20.34
CA GLY A 91 -6.86 -18.96 -20.25
C GLY A 91 -6.34 -19.65 -18.99
N SER A 92 -6.60 -20.95 -18.84
CA SER A 92 -6.04 -21.76 -17.74
C SER A 92 -4.54 -21.98 -17.94
N CYS A 93 -3.73 -20.94 -17.79
CA CYS A 93 -2.29 -21.11 -17.64
C CYS A 93 -2.06 -21.81 -16.30
N GLU A 94 -1.29 -22.91 -16.29
CA GLU A 94 -0.87 -23.56 -15.04
C GLU A 94 0.01 -22.64 -14.18
N SER A 95 0.53 -21.55 -14.77
CA SER A 95 1.32 -20.54 -14.08
C SER A 95 0.48 -19.37 -13.59
N THR A 96 0.82 -18.85 -12.41
CA THR A 96 0.24 -17.61 -11.88
C THR A 96 0.64 -16.42 -12.74
N ILE A 97 -0.16 -15.35 -12.73
CA ILE A 97 0.18 -14.06 -13.39
C ILE A 97 1.58 -13.58 -12.99
N THR A 98 1.90 -13.69 -11.72
CA THR A 98 3.20 -13.31 -11.17
C THR A 98 4.34 -14.12 -11.78
N GLU A 99 4.17 -15.43 -11.96
CA GLU A 99 5.19 -16.27 -12.59
C GLU A 99 5.40 -15.92 -14.06
N VAL A 100 4.31 -15.62 -14.78
CA VAL A 100 4.39 -15.13 -16.16
C VAL A 100 5.22 -13.85 -16.17
N ILE A 101 4.82 -12.83 -15.40
CA ILE A 101 5.50 -11.53 -15.32
C ILE A 101 6.99 -11.67 -15.02
N VAL A 102 7.35 -12.40 -13.96
CA VAL A 102 8.75 -12.55 -13.52
C VAL A 102 9.60 -13.27 -14.58
N ARG A 103 8.98 -14.07 -15.44
CA ARG A 103 9.65 -14.72 -16.58
C ARG A 103 9.83 -13.79 -17.77
N CYS A 104 8.83 -12.97 -18.15
CA CYS A 104 8.90 -12.11 -19.34
C CYS A 104 9.65 -10.79 -19.09
N TRP A 105 9.38 -10.11 -17.96
CA TRP A 105 9.75 -8.71 -17.78
C TRP A 105 11.26 -8.41 -17.69
N PRO A 106 12.15 -9.26 -17.16
CA PRO A 106 13.58 -8.96 -17.14
C PRO A 106 14.17 -8.71 -18.53
N GLU A 107 13.79 -9.54 -19.52
CA GLU A 107 14.29 -9.42 -20.89
C GLU A 107 13.62 -8.26 -21.65
N ILE A 108 12.33 -8.02 -21.41
CA ILE A 108 11.63 -6.86 -21.98
C ILE A 108 12.23 -5.56 -21.46
N LEU A 109 12.55 -5.48 -20.16
CA LEU A 109 13.21 -4.33 -19.56
C LEU A 109 14.59 -4.07 -20.17
N ALA A 110 15.35 -5.13 -20.45
CA ALA A 110 16.67 -5.01 -21.06
C ALA A 110 16.60 -4.62 -22.54
N ASN A 111 15.65 -5.18 -23.29
CA ASN A 111 15.58 -5.08 -24.75
C ASN A 111 14.15 -4.79 -25.27
N PRO A 112 13.50 -3.68 -24.88
CA PRO A 112 12.07 -3.46 -25.16
C PRO A 112 11.75 -3.47 -26.67
N GLN A 113 12.70 -3.00 -27.49
CA GLN A 113 12.55 -2.94 -28.95
C GLN A 113 12.36 -4.33 -29.59
N ALA A 114 12.93 -5.39 -29.00
CA ALA A 114 12.81 -6.75 -29.53
C ALA A 114 11.39 -7.34 -29.36
N PHE A 115 10.56 -6.73 -28.52
CA PHE A 115 9.25 -7.25 -28.15
C PHE A 115 8.06 -6.50 -28.78
N TYR A 116 8.28 -5.43 -29.56
CA TYR A 116 7.18 -4.73 -30.23
C TYR A 116 6.38 -5.62 -31.19
N ALA A 117 7.03 -6.58 -31.86
CA ALA A 117 6.34 -7.56 -32.70
C ALA A 117 5.45 -8.55 -31.91
N HIS A 118 5.65 -8.63 -30.58
CA HIS A 118 4.94 -9.52 -29.66
C HIS A 118 3.91 -8.77 -28.81
N SER A 119 3.54 -7.53 -29.18
CA SER A 119 2.58 -6.71 -28.42
C SER A 119 1.14 -7.26 -28.37
N GLY A 120 0.88 -8.40 -29.03
CA GLY A 120 -0.36 -9.15 -28.90
C GLY A 120 -0.44 -10.00 -27.63
N ASP A 121 0.68 -10.25 -26.96
CA ASP A 121 0.74 -10.85 -25.63
C ASP A 121 0.52 -9.77 -24.58
N TRP A 122 -0.42 -9.98 -23.65
CA TRP A 122 -0.79 -8.97 -22.66
C TRP A 122 0.34 -8.67 -21.66
N CYS A 123 1.19 -9.65 -21.29
CA CYS A 123 2.34 -9.45 -20.40
C CYS A 123 3.33 -8.48 -21.07
N VAL A 124 3.57 -8.71 -22.36
CA VAL A 124 4.46 -7.90 -23.19
C VAL A 124 3.89 -6.50 -23.38
N LYS A 125 2.61 -6.41 -23.76
CA LYS A 125 1.91 -5.14 -23.95
C LYS A 125 1.97 -4.28 -22.69
N LEU A 126 1.60 -4.84 -21.54
CA LEU A 126 1.62 -4.13 -20.26
C LEU A 126 3.02 -3.61 -19.90
N ALA A 127 4.06 -4.43 -20.06
CA ALA A 127 5.44 -3.99 -19.81
C ALA A 127 5.85 -2.83 -20.73
N LEU A 128 5.53 -2.92 -22.03
CA LEU A 128 5.85 -1.87 -22.99
C LEU A 128 5.07 -0.58 -22.70
N GLU A 129 3.80 -0.68 -22.27
CA GLU A 129 2.98 0.47 -21.87
C GLU A 129 3.54 1.14 -20.61
N ILE A 130 3.96 0.37 -19.60
CA ILE A 130 4.63 0.91 -18.40
C ILE A 130 5.92 1.65 -18.80
N LEU A 131 6.75 1.05 -19.66
CA LEU A 131 8.00 1.66 -20.12
C LEU A 131 7.78 2.92 -20.95
N ALA A 132 6.68 2.99 -21.68
CA ALA A 132 6.33 4.14 -22.52
C ALA A 132 5.60 5.26 -21.77
N ALA A 133 4.95 4.95 -20.63
CA ALA A 133 4.11 5.90 -19.91
C ALA A 133 4.87 7.09 -19.34
N ASN A 134 6.01 6.84 -18.66
CA ASN A 134 6.89 7.89 -18.14
C ASN A 134 8.27 7.33 -17.79
N ALA A 135 9.18 8.22 -17.37
CA ALA A 135 10.57 7.87 -17.06
C ALA A 135 10.73 6.96 -15.83
N GLN A 136 9.70 6.76 -15.01
CA GLN A 136 9.72 5.90 -13.81
C GLN A 136 9.35 4.45 -14.15
N GLY A 137 8.82 4.17 -15.34
CA GLY A 137 8.43 2.83 -15.78
C GLY A 137 9.49 1.75 -15.56
N PRO A 138 10.77 1.98 -15.93
CA PRO A 138 11.86 1.04 -15.65
C PRO A 138 12.04 0.73 -14.15
N ASP A 139 11.94 1.74 -13.28
CA ASP A 139 12.10 1.57 -11.84
C ASP A 139 10.93 0.81 -11.23
N LEU A 140 9.71 1.06 -11.72
CA LEU A 140 8.52 0.30 -11.33
C LEU A 140 8.68 -1.20 -11.63
N ILE A 141 9.13 -1.53 -12.85
CA ILE A 141 9.37 -2.93 -13.25
C ILE A 141 10.48 -3.56 -12.39
N ARG A 142 11.59 -2.86 -12.16
CA ARG A 142 12.69 -3.36 -11.31
C ARG A 142 12.23 -3.61 -9.87
N ALA A 143 11.47 -2.69 -9.30
CA ALA A 143 10.96 -2.81 -7.94
C ALA A 143 10.02 -4.01 -7.81
N PHE A 144 9.13 -4.23 -8.79
CA PHE A 144 8.27 -5.41 -8.83
C PHE A 144 9.09 -6.71 -8.89
N LEU A 145 10.07 -6.79 -9.79
CA LEU A 145 10.93 -7.97 -9.93
C LEU A 145 11.75 -8.25 -8.65
N SER A 146 12.27 -7.21 -8.02
CA SER A 146 12.99 -7.30 -6.75
C SER A 146 12.10 -7.86 -5.65
N TRP A 147 10.89 -7.31 -5.50
CA TRP A 147 9.91 -7.78 -4.53
C TRP A 147 9.52 -9.24 -4.76
N MET A 148 9.26 -9.65 -6.00
CA MET A 148 8.94 -11.05 -6.32
C MET A 148 10.10 -12.01 -6.09
N ASN A 149 11.33 -11.56 -6.27
CA ASN A 149 12.49 -12.37 -5.90
C ASN A 149 12.59 -12.52 -4.38
N PHE A 150 12.33 -11.45 -3.63
CA PHE A 150 12.34 -11.47 -2.17
C PHE A 150 11.28 -12.42 -1.59
N THR A 151 10.03 -12.37 -2.07
CA THR A 151 8.93 -13.20 -1.55
C THR A 151 9.06 -14.69 -1.90
N LYS A 152 9.88 -15.04 -2.90
CA LYS A 152 10.22 -16.44 -3.22
C LYS A 152 11.28 -17.03 -2.29
N LEU A 153 12.04 -16.20 -1.58
CA LEU A 153 13.00 -16.68 -0.58
C LEU A 153 12.23 -17.31 0.58
N GLN A 154 12.86 -18.26 1.28
CA GLN A 154 12.21 -18.89 2.43
C GLN A 154 11.87 -17.84 3.50
N ALA A 155 10.66 -17.95 4.04
CA ALA A 155 10.20 -17.12 5.13
C ALA A 155 11.18 -17.26 6.30
N ARG A 156 11.65 -16.11 6.81
CA ARG A 156 12.53 -16.10 7.97
C ARG A 156 11.73 -16.48 9.22
N GLU A 157 12.25 -17.43 9.99
CA GLU A 157 11.72 -17.80 11.29
C GLU A 157 12.48 -17.08 12.39
N GLY A 158 11.76 -16.36 13.25
CA GLY A 158 12.31 -15.71 14.44
C GLY A 158 12.95 -14.34 14.17
N PHE A 159 12.68 -13.41 15.08
CA PHE A 159 13.22 -12.05 15.09
C PHE A 159 13.59 -11.68 16.52
N ILE A 160 14.75 -11.06 16.70
CA ILE A 160 15.28 -10.69 18.02
C ILE A 160 14.59 -9.45 18.59
N SER A 161 13.90 -8.67 17.73
CA SER A 161 13.17 -7.47 18.12
C SER A 161 12.05 -7.15 17.11
N LEU A 162 11.09 -6.34 17.54
CA LEU A 162 10.04 -5.81 16.66
C LEU A 162 10.63 -5.00 15.50
N ARG A 163 11.72 -4.25 15.72
CA ARG A 163 12.38 -3.49 14.65
C ARG A 163 12.92 -4.41 13.56
N GLU A 164 13.56 -5.50 13.95
CA GLU A 164 14.06 -6.49 12.99
C GLU A 164 12.91 -7.18 12.23
N TYR A 165 11.80 -7.47 12.91
CA TYR A 165 10.58 -7.97 12.27
C TYR A 165 10.09 -6.98 11.20
N LEU A 166 9.91 -5.72 11.55
CA LEU A 166 9.39 -4.69 10.66
C LEU A 166 10.33 -4.42 9.48
N ASP A 167 11.65 -4.40 9.69
CA ASP A 167 12.64 -4.22 8.61
C ASP A 167 12.60 -5.39 7.61
N TYR A 168 12.41 -6.63 8.08
CA TYR A 168 12.19 -7.77 7.20
C TYR A 168 10.84 -7.69 6.48
N ARG A 169 9.78 -7.33 7.22
CA ARG A 169 8.41 -7.25 6.71
C ARG A 169 8.24 -6.13 5.69
N ALA A 170 9.04 -5.05 5.76
CA ALA A 170 9.10 -3.99 4.76
C ALA A 170 9.48 -4.49 3.36
N GLY A 171 10.50 -5.36 3.27
CA GLY A 171 10.82 -6.04 2.02
C GLY A 171 9.73 -7.00 1.56
N ASN A 172 9.10 -7.70 2.51
CA ASN A 172 8.05 -8.68 2.22
C ASN A 172 6.75 -8.05 1.73
N ILE A 173 6.34 -6.90 2.29
CA ILE A 173 5.16 -6.15 1.86
C ILE A 173 5.39 -5.36 0.56
N GLY A 174 6.65 -5.29 0.12
CA GLY A 174 7.02 -4.68 -1.15
C GLY A 174 7.18 -3.17 -1.06
N GLN A 175 7.79 -2.65 0.02
CA GLN A 175 8.05 -1.22 0.22
C GLN A 175 8.52 -0.53 -1.08
N ASP A 176 9.63 -0.99 -1.66
CA ASP A 176 10.19 -0.36 -2.86
C ASP A 176 9.23 -0.35 -4.06
N TYR A 177 8.40 -1.40 -4.18
CA TYR A 177 7.38 -1.48 -5.22
C TYR A 177 6.25 -0.49 -4.97
N ILE A 178 5.73 -0.41 -3.73
CA ILE A 178 4.70 0.55 -3.32
C ILE A 178 5.15 1.98 -3.61
N PHE A 179 6.36 2.37 -3.16
CA PHE A 179 6.87 3.73 -3.40
C PHE A 179 7.19 3.99 -4.88
N SER A 180 7.57 2.98 -5.64
CA SER A 180 7.74 3.12 -7.10
C SER A 180 6.41 3.27 -7.83
N CYS A 181 5.34 2.60 -7.38
CA CYS A 181 3.98 2.83 -7.86
C CYS A 181 3.55 4.28 -7.62
N THR A 182 3.74 4.82 -6.42
CA THR A 182 3.37 6.21 -6.09
C THR A 182 4.14 7.22 -6.95
N ARG A 183 5.46 7.03 -7.11
CA ARG A 183 6.26 7.89 -7.99
C ARG A 183 5.83 7.79 -9.45
N PHE A 184 5.52 6.59 -9.93
CA PHE A 184 5.07 6.35 -11.29
C PHE A 184 3.69 6.99 -11.55
N SER A 185 2.73 6.85 -10.63
CA SER A 185 1.38 7.39 -10.79
C SER A 185 1.35 8.92 -10.78
N GLU A 186 2.24 9.53 -10.01
CA GLU A 186 2.35 10.98 -9.88
C GLU A 186 3.42 11.60 -10.79
N ASN A 187 4.11 10.78 -11.61
CA ASN A 187 5.21 11.21 -12.48
C ASN A 187 6.31 12.00 -11.72
N ILE A 188 6.64 11.52 -10.53
CA ILE A 188 7.59 12.14 -9.61
C ILE A 188 9.00 11.60 -9.86
N GLN A 189 9.94 12.52 -10.09
CA GLN A 189 11.37 12.24 -10.20
C GLN A 189 12.09 12.85 -9.00
N LEU A 190 12.79 11.99 -8.27
CA LEU A 190 13.65 12.38 -7.15
C LEU A 190 15.08 11.91 -7.43
N SER A 191 16.04 12.76 -7.14
CA SER A 191 17.44 12.38 -6.99
C SER A 191 17.62 11.54 -5.71
N ASN A 192 18.75 10.84 -5.61
CA ASN A 192 19.08 10.07 -4.40
C ASN A 192 19.10 10.95 -3.15
N ILE A 193 19.53 12.21 -3.25
CA ILE A 193 19.55 13.14 -2.11
C ILE A 193 18.13 13.46 -1.66
N GLU A 194 17.23 13.76 -2.61
CA GLU A 194 15.84 14.07 -2.31
C GLU A 194 15.09 12.85 -1.77
N GLN A 195 15.42 11.65 -2.24
CA GLN A 195 14.86 10.40 -1.72
C GLN A 195 15.35 10.13 -0.29
N ASN A 196 16.65 10.29 -0.03
CA ASN A 196 17.22 10.08 1.30
C ASN A 196 16.65 11.05 2.34
N ALA A 197 16.29 12.27 1.92
CA ALA A 197 15.62 13.23 2.82
C ALA A 197 14.23 12.77 3.29
N LEU A 198 13.63 11.77 2.63
CA LEU A 198 12.33 11.19 3.00
C LEU A 198 12.46 9.82 3.71
N GLU A 199 13.66 9.33 3.97
CA GLU A 199 13.90 7.96 4.45
C GLU A 199 13.14 7.64 5.74
N ASP A 200 13.18 8.54 6.73
CA ASP A 200 12.50 8.35 8.01
C ASP A 200 10.96 8.37 7.85
N LEU A 201 10.42 9.29 7.05
CA LEU A 201 8.99 9.36 6.75
C LEU A 201 8.50 8.11 6.00
N ILE A 202 9.28 7.64 5.02
CA ILE A 202 9.04 6.41 4.25
C ILE A 202 9.03 5.20 5.19
N LYS A 203 9.98 5.14 6.13
CA LYS A 203 10.07 4.05 7.11
C LYS A 203 8.85 4.03 8.04
N LEU A 204 8.48 5.17 8.61
CA LEU A 204 7.28 5.29 9.46
C LEU A 204 6.01 4.91 8.69
N SER A 205 5.87 5.38 7.46
CA SER A 205 4.73 5.04 6.59
C SER A 205 4.69 3.55 6.25
N THR A 206 5.85 2.93 6.05
CA THR A 206 5.94 1.48 5.78
C THR A 206 5.56 0.67 7.02
N ASP A 207 6.05 1.05 8.20
CA ASP A 207 5.65 0.42 9.46
C ASP A 207 4.14 0.51 9.66
N HIS A 208 3.54 1.66 9.38
CA HIS A 208 2.08 1.84 9.41
C HIS A 208 1.35 0.89 8.46
N ILE A 209 1.78 0.82 7.19
CA ILE A 209 1.21 -0.10 6.19
C ILE A 209 1.31 -1.56 6.67
N ILE A 210 2.43 -1.95 7.27
CA ILE A 210 2.63 -3.29 7.83
C ILE A 210 1.62 -3.56 8.95
N PHE A 211 1.52 -2.67 9.93
CA PHE A 211 0.59 -2.86 11.05
C PHE A 211 -0.86 -2.90 10.60
N VAL A 212 -1.28 -2.02 9.68
CA VAL A 212 -2.62 -2.06 9.10
C VAL A 212 -2.86 -3.40 8.41
N ASN A 213 -1.94 -3.83 7.53
CA ASN A 213 -2.08 -5.08 6.81
C ASN A 213 -2.21 -6.26 7.77
N ASP A 214 -1.28 -6.40 8.70
CA ASP A 214 -1.21 -7.51 9.64
C ASP A 214 -2.40 -7.53 10.61
N TYR A 215 -2.89 -6.36 11.03
CA TYR A 215 -4.05 -6.27 11.92
C TYR A 215 -5.32 -6.80 11.25
N PHE A 216 -5.58 -6.39 10.00
CA PHE A 216 -6.77 -6.79 9.26
C PHE A 216 -6.67 -8.17 8.61
N SER A 217 -5.45 -8.68 8.39
CA SER A 217 -5.23 -10.01 7.80
C SER A 217 -5.05 -11.13 8.82
N TYR A 218 -4.88 -10.81 10.11
CA TYR A 218 -4.51 -11.77 11.16
C TYR A 218 -5.37 -13.03 11.19
N GLU A 219 -6.70 -12.91 11.23
CA GLU A 219 -7.62 -14.05 11.28
C GLU A 219 -7.44 -15.01 10.10
N ARG A 220 -7.25 -14.45 8.90
CA ARG A 220 -7.04 -15.22 7.68
C ARG A 220 -5.69 -15.93 7.73
N GLU A 221 -4.63 -15.19 8.05
CA GLU A 221 -3.25 -15.68 8.03
C GLU A 221 -3.00 -16.73 9.11
N ILE A 222 -3.57 -16.59 10.30
CA ILE A 222 -3.44 -17.61 11.34
C ILE A 222 -4.19 -18.89 10.96
N GLN A 223 -5.32 -18.78 10.26
CA GLN A 223 -6.04 -19.94 9.75
C GLN A 223 -5.25 -20.66 8.65
N GLU A 224 -4.65 -19.90 7.73
CA GLU A 224 -3.79 -20.43 6.65
C GLU A 224 -2.54 -21.11 7.23
N SER A 225 -1.85 -20.46 8.16
CA SER A 225 -0.70 -21.00 8.90
C SER A 225 -1.03 -22.35 9.55
N ARG A 226 -2.18 -22.46 10.23
CA ARG A 226 -2.65 -23.72 10.83
C ARG A 226 -2.97 -24.79 9.79
N ARG A 227 -3.56 -24.43 8.64
CA ARG A 227 -3.91 -25.36 7.56
C ARG A 227 -2.67 -25.93 6.86
N HIS A 228 -1.65 -25.11 6.67
CA HIS A 228 -0.46 -25.47 5.91
C HIS A 228 0.76 -25.81 6.78
N CYS A 229 0.62 -25.75 8.11
CA CYS A 229 1.72 -25.92 9.06
C CYS A 229 2.92 -25.01 8.74
N SER A 230 2.65 -23.79 8.28
CA SER A 230 3.66 -22.79 7.93
C SER A 230 3.75 -21.70 9.00
N PRO A 231 4.90 -21.02 9.17
CA PRO A 231 4.99 -19.86 10.05
C PRO A 231 3.98 -18.77 9.67
N CYS A 232 3.42 -18.10 10.68
CA CYS A 232 2.55 -16.93 10.49
C CYS A 232 3.40 -15.66 10.59
N LEU A 233 3.70 -15.04 9.44
CA LEU A 233 4.48 -13.80 9.40
C LEU A 233 3.55 -12.60 9.60
N ASN A 234 3.23 -12.30 10.86
CA ASN A 234 2.25 -11.27 11.20
C ASN A 234 2.62 -10.59 12.53
N ALA A 235 2.55 -9.26 12.59
CA ALA A 235 2.94 -8.45 13.75
C ALA A 235 2.13 -8.80 15.01
N ILE A 236 0.83 -9.09 14.87
CA ILE A 236 -0.03 -9.47 16.00
C ILE A 236 0.47 -10.79 16.60
N LYS A 237 0.77 -11.76 15.73
CA LYS A 237 1.33 -13.05 16.16
C LYS A 237 2.70 -12.88 16.81
N TYR A 238 3.55 -12.03 16.24
CA TYR A 238 4.86 -11.72 16.80
C TYR A 238 4.77 -11.10 18.21
N ILE A 239 3.87 -10.14 18.40
CA ILE A 239 3.63 -9.48 19.70
C ILE A 239 3.07 -10.48 20.72
N GLU A 240 2.08 -11.28 20.32
CA GLU A 240 1.48 -12.36 21.12
C GLU A 240 2.54 -13.30 21.68
N ASP A 241 3.43 -13.80 20.81
CA ASP A 241 4.50 -14.73 21.19
C ASP A 241 5.59 -14.07 22.04
N THR A 242 6.05 -12.88 21.62
CA THR A 242 7.16 -12.17 22.27
C THR A 242 6.81 -11.74 23.68
N LEU A 243 5.58 -11.27 23.89
CA LEU A 243 5.12 -10.81 25.20
C LEU A 243 4.42 -11.92 26.01
N SER A 244 4.15 -13.08 25.41
CA SER A 244 3.41 -14.19 26.03
C SER A 244 2.04 -13.74 26.56
N ILE A 245 1.27 -13.04 25.71
CA ILE A 245 -0.04 -12.47 26.04
C ILE A 245 -1.14 -13.07 25.17
N GLU A 246 -2.40 -12.83 25.53
CA GLU A 246 -3.55 -13.23 24.72
C GLU A 246 -3.64 -12.40 23.43
N THR A 247 -4.19 -13.00 22.37
CA THR A 247 -4.39 -12.37 21.06
C THR A 247 -5.12 -11.03 21.12
N SER A 248 -6.16 -10.93 21.95
CA SER A 248 -6.94 -9.70 22.14
C SER A 248 -6.06 -8.56 22.69
N LEU A 249 -5.18 -8.86 23.64
CA LEU A 249 -4.24 -7.90 24.18
C LEU A 249 -3.14 -7.55 23.16
N ALA A 250 -2.66 -8.52 22.39
CA ALA A 250 -1.69 -8.27 21.31
C ALA A 250 -2.25 -7.32 20.23
N LYS A 251 -3.53 -7.49 19.86
CA LYS A 251 -4.25 -6.56 18.98
C LYS A 251 -4.34 -5.17 19.57
N ASN A 252 -4.68 -5.04 20.85
CA ASN A 252 -4.72 -3.73 21.51
C ASN A 252 -3.34 -3.06 21.51
N VAL A 253 -2.26 -3.80 21.79
CA VAL A 253 -0.89 -3.28 21.71
C VAL A 253 -0.58 -2.79 20.29
N ALA A 254 -0.89 -3.58 19.27
CA ALA A 254 -0.67 -3.20 17.88
C ALA A 254 -1.47 -1.95 17.47
N LEU A 255 -2.70 -1.79 17.96
CA LEU A 255 -3.51 -0.61 17.70
C LEU A 255 -2.90 0.66 18.31
N HIS A 256 -2.38 0.58 19.54
CA HIS A 256 -1.67 1.70 20.16
C HIS A 256 -0.35 2.03 19.45
N LEU A 257 0.36 1.03 18.96
CA LEU A 257 1.55 1.25 18.12
C LEU A 257 1.19 1.92 16.79
N LEU A 258 0.07 1.53 16.18
CA LEU A 258 -0.45 2.15 14.97
C LEU A 258 -0.78 3.64 15.19
N GLN A 259 -1.49 3.98 16.27
CA GLN A 259 -1.78 5.37 16.66
C GLN A 259 -0.51 6.18 16.90
N ALA A 260 0.48 5.60 17.58
CA ALA A 260 1.76 6.25 17.81
C ALA A 260 2.54 6.48 16.50
N LEU A 261 2.43 5.56 15.53
CA LEU A 261 3.04 5.73 14.21
C LEU A 261 2.38 6.87 13.43
N GLU A 262 1.04 6.98 13.44
CA GLU A 262 0.35 8.10 12.78
C GLU A 262 0.78 9.44 13.36
N SER A 263 0.94 9.54 14.67
CA SER A 263 1.46 10.74 15.34
C SER A 263 2.91 11.03 14.91
N GLN A 264 3.77 10.01 14.80
CA GLN A 264 5.16 10.19 14.35
C GLN A 264 5.28 10.57 12.87
N ILE A 265 4.43 10.01 12.00
CA ILE A 265 4.36 10.40 10.59
C ILE A 265 3.99 11.89 10.50
N CYS A 266 3.03 12.32 11.30
CA CYS A 266 2.58 13.70 11.38
C CYS A 266 3.72 14.64 11.80
N GLU A 267 4.38 14.33 12.92
CA GLU A 267 5.50 15.10 13.45
C GLU A 267 6.68 15.18 12.46
N GLU A 268 7.04 14.07 11.82
CA GLU A 268 8.14 14.04 10.84
C GLU A 268 7.79 14.84 9.58
N PHE A 269 6.55 14.75 9.10
CA PHE A 269 6.10 15.53 7.96
C PHE A 269 6.15 17.03 8.25
N GLU A 270 5.65 17.48 9.41
CA GLU A 270 5.72 18.88 9.83
C GLU A 270 7.16 19.36 9.96
N LYS A 271 8.03 18.56 10.60
CA LYS A 271 9.45 18.85 10.72
C LYS A 271 10.11 19.04 9.34
N LEU A 272 9.80 18.18 8.37
CA LEU A 272 10.34 18.28 7.02
C LEU A 272 9.81 19.52 6.29
N GLN A 273 8.53 19.85 6.45
CA GLN A 273 7.96 21.08 5.89
C GLN A 273 8.60 22.34 6.49
N ASP A 274 8.69 22.43 7.82
CA ASP A 274 9.22 23.58 8.54
C ASP A 274 10.71 23.81 8.29
N SER A 275 11.46 22.74 7.97
CA SER A 275 12.86 22.85 7.58
C SER A 275 13.07 23.57 6.25
N GLY A 276 12.03 23.67 5.41
CA GLY A 276 12.12 24.18 4.03
C GLY A 276 12.99 23.31 3.12
N ALA A 277 13.35 22.10 3.54
CA ALA A 277 14.23 21.20 2.81
C ALA A 277 13.51 20.42 1.69
N LEU A 278 12.17 20.38 1.72
CA LEU A 278 11.38 19.68 0.71
C LEU A 278 11.06 20.57 -0.49
N ASN A 279 11.32 20.05 -1.68
CA ASN A 279 10.78 20.61 -2.92
C ASN A 279 9.34 20.11 -3.18
N LEU A 280 8.67 20.68 -4.18
CA LEU A 280 7.28 20.32 -4.53
C LEU A 280 7.09 18.83 -4.86
N SER A 281 8.07 18.19 -5.50
CA SER A 281 8.01 16.75 -5.81
C SER A 281 8.07 15.90 -4.55
N GLN A 282 8.87 16.29 -3.56
CA GLN A 282 8.96 15.61 -2.27
C GLN A 282 7.70 15.83 -1.44
N VAL A 283 7.17 17.06 -1.39
CA VAL A 283 5.90 17.33 -0.69
C VAL A 283 4.73 16.61 -1.35
N SER A 284 4.74 16.43 -2.67
CA SER A 284 3.69 15.65 -3.34
C SER A 284 3.82 14.13 -3.13
N LEU A 285 5.01 13.63 -2.79
CA LEU A 285 5.22 12.20 -2.50
C LEU A 285 4.92 11.86 -1.05
N ALA A 286 5.29 12.77 -0.15
CA ALA A 286 5.07 12.72 1.30
C ALA A 286 3.58 12.91 1.65
#